data_AF-A0A1G7LGM4-F1
#
_entry.id   AF-A0A1G7LGM4-F1
#
_cell.length_a   1.000
_cell.length_b   1.000
_cell.length_c   1.000
_cell.angle_alpha   90.00
_cell.angle_beta   90.00
_cell.angle_gamma   90.00
#
_symmetry.space_group_name_H-M   'P 1'
#
loop_
_entity.id
_entity.type
_entity.pdbx_description
1 polymer ?
#
loop_
_entity_poly.entity_id
_entity_poly.type
_entity_poly.pdbx_seq_one_letter_code
_entity_poly.pdbx_strand_id
1 'polypeptide(L)' 'MTLPAEMEKALERFKKAYGPSWEKRLLRLLEEEVNRKKAKKQLSAFLARVVGRAKMSEEEIFRRLEGHS' A
#
# COMPACT_ATOMS: atom_id res chain seq x y z
N MET A 1 -3.36 -16.62 19.77
CA MET A 1 -3.32 -17.24 18.44
C MET A 1 -1.87 -17.44 18.07
N THR A 2 -1.45 -18.68 17.80
CA THR A 2 -0.10 -19.02 17.32
C THR A 2 0.04 -18.60 15.85
N LEU A 3 1.19 -18.04 15.49
CA LEU A 3 1.45 -17.68 14.10
C LEU A 3 1.70 -18.96 13.29
N PRO A 4 1.32 -19.00 12.00
CA PRO A 4 1.73 -20.09 11.12
C PRO A 4 3.27 -20.22 11.12
N ALA A 5 3.79 -21.45 11.08
CA ALA A 5 5.23 -21.73 11.20
C ALA A 5 6.09 -20.98 10.16
N GLU A 6 5.54 -20.71 8.98
CA GLU A 6 6.22 -19.92 7.94
C GLU A 6 6.39 -18.45 8.35
N MET A 7 5.36 -17.87 8.97
CA MET A 7 5.39 -16.50 9.48
C MET A 7 6.34 -16.39 10.67
N GLU A 8 6.40 -17.39 11.55
CA GLU A 8 7.37 -17.42 12.65
C GLU A 8 8.80 -17.44 12.13
N LYS A 9 9.11 -18.28 11.14
CA LYS A 9 10.44 -18.33 10.50
C LYS A 9 10.80 -17.00 9.82
N ALA A 10 9.85 -16.38 9.14
CA ALA A 10 10.05 -15.08 8.50
C ALA A 10 10.31 -13.98 9.53
N LEU A 11 9.55 -13.99 10.63
CA LEU A 11 9.70 -13.04 11.73
C LEU A 11 11.05 -13.20 12.43
N GLU A 12 11.51 -14.43 12.69
CA GLU A 12 12.83 -14.68 13.27
C GLU A 12 13.97 -14.21 12.36
N ARG A 13 13.85 -14.40 11.04
CA ARG A 13 14.81 -13.82 10.07
C ARG A 13 14.81 -12.29 10.12
N PHE A 14 13.63 -11.69 10.23
CA PHE A 14 13.47 -10.24 10.33
C PHE A 14 14.08 -9.69 11.63
N LYS A 15 13.82 -10.34 12.77
CA LYS A 15 14.45 -10.02 14.07
C LYS A 15 15.97 -10.04 13.98
N LYS A 16 16.53 -11.09 13.40
CA LYS A 16 17.99 -11.23 13.21
C LYS A 16 18.58 -10.13 12.32
N ALA A 17 17.89 -9.73 11.27
CA ALA A 17 18.38 -8.72 10.33
C ALA A 17 18.39 -7.29 10.91
N TYR A 18 17.42 -6.96 11.77
CA TYR A 18 17.22 -5.58 12.27
C TYR A 18 17.54 -5.39 13.76
N GLY A 19 17.88 -6.47 14.45
CA GLY A 19 18.32 -6.44 15.84
C GLY A 19 17.27 -5.85 16.79
N PRO A 20 17.66 -5.25 17.92
CA PRO A 20 16.74 -4.75 18.96
C PRO A 20 15.69 -3.74 18.50
N SER A 21 15.86 -3.15 17.31
CA SER A 21 14.94 -2.16 16.73
C SER A 21 13.89 -2.75 15.78
N TRP A 22 13.87 -4.08 15.62
CA TRP A 22 13.02 -4.77 14.64
C TRP A 22 11.54 -4.44 14.82
N GLU A 23 11.05 -4.30 16.06
CA GLU A 23 9.63 -4.01 16.35
C GLU A 23 9.19 -2.68 15.77
N LYS A 24 9.95 -1.61 16.02
CA LYS A 24 9.67 -0.27 15.50
C LYS A 24 9.67 -0.27 13.97
N ARG A 25 10.57 -1.04 13.37
CA ARG A 25 10.68 -1.13 11.91
C ARG A 25 9.53 -1.93 11.30
N LEU A 26 9.12 -3.02 11.96
CA LEU A 26 7.95 -3.79 11.53
C LEU A 26 6.67 -2.95 11.62
N LEU A 27 6.48 -2.22 12.72
CA LEU A 27 5.34 -1.31 12.88
C LEU A 27 5.30 -0.25 11.78
N ARG A 28 6.44 0.38 11.48
CA ARG A 28 6.54 1.35 10.38
C ARG A 28 6.17 0.75 9.03
N LEU A 29 6.65 -0.47 8.72
CA LEU A 29 6.29 -1.16 7.48
C LEU A 29 4.80 -1.47 7.40
N LEU A 30 4.18 -1.86 8.52
CA LEU A 30 2.75 -2.10 8.59
C LEU A 30 1.95 -0.81 8.37
N GLU A 31 2.37 0.30 8.99
CA GLU A 31 1.77 1.62 8.78
C GLU A 31 1.87 2.08 7.33
N GLU A 32 3.04 1.91 6.71
CA GLU A 32 3.28 2.23 5.30
C GLU A 32 2.35 1.41 4.38
N GLU A 33 2.16 0.12 4.67
CA GLU A 33 1.26 -0.75 3.90
C GLU A 33 -0.22 -0.38 4.09
N VAL A 34 -0.64 -0.03 5.32
CA VAL A 34 -1.99 0.48 5.59
C VAL A 34 -2.23 1.78 4.81
N ASN A 35 -1.26 2.69 4.84
CA ASN A 35 -1.34 3.96 4.12
C ASN A 35 -1.39 3.75 2.59
N ARG A 36 -0.59 2.82 2.05
CA ARG A 36 -0.63 2.42 0.64
C ARG A 36 -2.00 1.89 0.24
N LYS A 37 -2.59 1.00 1.06
CA LYS A 37 -3.93 0.46 0.81
C LYS A 37 -5.00 1.56 0.86
N LYS A 38 -4.90 2.50 1.80
CA LYS A 38 -5.80 3.65 1.89
C LYS A 38 -5.69 4.55 0.66
N ALA A 39 -4.47 4.88 0.23
CA ALA A 39 -4.22 5.67 -0.97
C ALA A 39 -4.80 4.98 -2.22
N LYS A 40 -4.60 3.66 -2.37
CA LYS A 40 -5.19 2.89 -3.47
C LYS A 40 -6.72 2.95 -3.48
N LYS A 41 -7.37 2.84 -2.32
CA LYS A 41 -8.83 2.97 -2.20
C LYS A 41 -9.31 4.38 -2.57
N GLN A 42 -8.60 5.41 -2.12
CA GLN A 42 -8.93 6.80 -2.45
C GLN A 42 -8.78 7.06 -3.96
N LEU A 43 -7.71 6.56 -4.57
CA LEU A 43 -7.49 6.65 -6.01
C LEU A 43 -8.60 5.94 -6.79
N SER A 44 -8.96 4.72 -6.42
CA SER A 44 -10.05 3.98 -7.04
C SER A 44 -11.39 4.72 -6.90
N ALA A 45 -11.69 5.27 -5.72
CA ALA A 45 -12.91 6.06 -5.50
C ALA A 45 -12.92 7.36 -6.32
N PHE A 46 -11.76 8.00 -6.48
CA PHE A 46 -11.59 9.17 -7.33
C PHE A 46 -11.84 8.81 -8.80
N LEU A 47 -11.19 7.76 -9.32
CA LEU A 47 -11.37 7.30 -10.69
C LEU A 47 -12.84 6.94 -10.98
N ALA A 48 -13.51 6.20 -10.10
CA ALA A 48 -14.94 5.88 -10.27
C ALA A 48 -15.82 7.14 -10.40
N ARG A 49 -15.53 8.20 -9.63
CA ARG A 49 -16.25 9.48 -9.73
C ARG A 49 -15.95 10.23 -11.02
N VAL A 50 -14.69 10.20 -11.48
CA VAL A 50 -14.26 10.90 -12.69
C VAL A 50 -14.75 10.18 -13.94
N VAL A 51 -14.60 8.85 -14.04
CA VAL A 51 -15.12 8.02 -15.14
C VAL A 51 -16.62 8.25 -15.32
N GLY A 52 -17.39 8.23 -14.21
CA GLY A 52 -18.84 8.43 -14.25
C GLY A 52 -19.26 9.84 -14.70
N ARG A 53 -18.44 10.87 -14.47
CA ARG A 53 -18.73 12.27 -14.85
C ARG A 53 -18.18 12.65 -16.22
N ALA A 54 -17.02 12.10 -16.60
CA ALA A 54 -16.29 12.47 -17.79
C ALA A 54 -16.53 11.53 -18.98
N LYS A 55 -17.17 10.37 -18.77
CA LYS A 55 -17.28 9.27 -19.76
C LYS A 55 -15.92 8.90 -20.37
N MET A 56 -14.86 8.98 -19.57
CA MET A 56 -13.48 8.70 -19.96
C MET A 56 -13.01 7.41 -19.31
N SER A 57 -12.15 6.66 -19.98
CA SER A 57 -11.48 5.49 -19.42
C SER A 57 -10.46 5.88 -18.34
N GLU A 58 -10.08 4.94 -17.47
CA GLU A 58 -9.04 5.18 -16.45
C GLU A 58 -7.71 5.63 -17.08
N GLU A 59 -7.31 5.03 -18.22
CA GLU A 59 -6.10 5.42 -18.96
C GLU A 59 -6.13 6.86 -19.46
N GLU A 60 -7.26 7.35 -19.96
CA GLU A 60 -7.40 8.75 -20.39
C GLU A 60 -7.32 9.73 -19.22
N ILE A 61 -7.83 9.34 -18.05
CA ILE A 61 -7.72 10.13 -16.82
C ILE A 61 -6.26 10.20 -16.37
N PHE A 62 -5.54 9.08 -16.37
CA PHE A 62 -4.12 9.05 -16.02
C PHE A 62 -3.28 9.91 -16.95
N ARG A 63 -3.44 9.79 -18.28
CA ARG A 63 -2.71 10.63 -19.25
C ARG A 63 -2.96 12.12 -19.06
N ARG A 64 -4.20 12.51 -18.70
CA ARG A 64 -4.52 13.92 -18.41
C ARG A 64 -3.89 14.43 -17.11
N LEU A 65 -3.83 13.59 -16.08
CA LEU A 65 -3.19 13.95 -14.81
C LEU A 65 -1.66 14.03 -14.95
N GLU A 66 -1.06 13.16 -15.76
CA GLU A 66 0.38 13.17 -16.06
C GLU A 66 0.78 14.29 -17.03
N GLY A 67 -0.12 14.71 -17.92
CA GLY A 67 0.12 15.75 -18.94
C GLY A 67 0.04 17.20 -18.48
N HIS A 68 -0.12 17.46 -17.17
CA HIS A 68 0.04 18.78 -16.57
C HIS A 68 1.39 18.85 -15.84
N SER A 69 2.45 19.12 -16.60
CA SER A 69 3.71 19.69 -16.11
C SER A 69 3.88 21.09 -16.69
#